data_AF-A0A1H4G2E4-F1
#
_entry.id   AF-A0A1H4G2E4-F1
#
_cell.length_a   1.000
_cell.length_b   1.000
_cell.length_c   1.000
_cell.angle_alpha   90.00
_cell.angle_beta   90.00
_cell.angle_gamma   90.00
#
_symmetry.space_group_name_H-M   'P 1'
#
loop_
_entity.id
_entity.type
_entity.pdbx_description
1 polymer ?
#
loop_
_entity_poly.entity_id
_entity_poly.type
_entity_poly.pdbx_seq_one_letter_code
_entity_poly.pdbx_strand_id
1 'polypeptide(L)'
;MLEILADRTYRHLFLAQVAALLGTGLATVALGLLAFDLAGDGASMVLGAVFTIRMVAYVGVAPIAGAFAPQCEPSRAAGGS
;
A
#
# COMPACT_ATOMS: atom_id res chain seq x y z
N MET A 1 20.64 8.80 15.99
CA MET A 1 19.77 8.17 14.95
C MET A 1 18.82 7.11 15.52
N LEU A 2 19.19 6.27 16.49
CA LEU A 2 18.27 5.27 17.09
C LEU A 2 17.21 5.85 18.05
N GLU A 3 17.28 7.15 18.35
CA GLU A 3 16.34 7.86 19.23
C GLU A 3 14.91 7.91 18.65
N ILE A 4 14.76 7.88 17.32
CA ILE A 4 13.46 7.82 16.62
C ILE A 4 12.73 6.48 16.85
N LEU A 5 13.46 5.39 17.07
CA LEU A 5 12.87 4.10 17.45
C LEU A 5 12.51 4.02 18.94
N ALA A 6 12.99 4.96 19.77
CA ALA A 6 12.64 5.05 21.19
C ALA A 6 11.25 5.69 21.40
N ASP A 7 10.75 6.44 20.41
CA ASP A 7 9.40 6.99 20.46
C ASP A 7 8.36 5.88 20.27
N ARG A 8 7.55 5.68 21.31
CA ARG A 8 6.52 4.64 21.40
C ARG A 8 5.52 4.74 20.23
N THR A 9 5.26 5.96 19.77
CA THR A 9 4.36 6.24 18.65
C THR A 9 4.96 5.76 17.34
N TYR A 10 6.24 6.09 17.09
CA TYR A 10 6.94 5.67 15.88
C TYR A 10 7.06 4.14 15.81
N ARG A 11 7.36 3.50 16.94
CA ARG A 11 7.44 2.02 17.01
C ARG A 11 6.09 1.36 16.72
N HIS A 12 4.99 1.92 17.22
CA HIS A 12 3.66 1.36 16.96
C HIS A 12 3.24 1.54 15.50
N LEU A 13 3.49 2.71 14.91
CA LEU A 13 3.24 2.96 13.48
C LEU A 13 4.11 2.06 12.59
N PHE A 14 5.38 1.85 12.94
CA PHE A 14 6.26 0.95 12.21
C PHE A 14 5.78 -0.50 12.29
N LEU A 15 5.40 -1.00 13.48
CA LEU A 15 4.86 -2.35 13.63
C LEU A 15 3.53 -2.50 12.87
N ALA A 16 2.66 -1.50 12.90
CA ALA A 16 1.43 -1.48 12.11
C ALA A 16 1.73 -1.55 10.61
N GLN A 17 2.73 -0.80 10.14
CA GLN A 17 3.17 -0.83 8.74
C GLN A 17 3.75 -2.20 8.35
N VAL A 18 4.58 -2.80 9.20
CA VAL A 18 5.13 -4.14 8.97
C VAL A 18 4.02 -5.18 8.90
N ALA A 19 3.06 -5.15 9.83
CA ALA A 19 1.90 -6.03 9.82
C ALA A 19 1.03 -5.83 8.56
N ALA A 20 0.79 -4.58 8.16
CA ALA A 20 0.05 -4.25 6.94
C ALA A 20 0.76 -4.77 5.67
N LEU A 21 2.08 -4.64 5.61
CA LEU A 21 2.88 -5.11 4.48
C LEU A 21 2.89 -6.64 4.41
N LEU A 22 3.05 -7.30 5.56
CA LEU A 22 2.95 -8.76 5.66
C LEU A 22 1.57 -9.26 5.23
N GLY A 23 0.50 -8.64 5.72
CA GLY A 23 -0.87 -8.99 5.32
C GLY A 23 -1.08 -8.84 3.81
N THR A 24 -0.57 -7.76 3.22
CA THR A 24 -0.65 -7.52 1.78
C THR A 24 0.14 -8.57 0.97
N GLY A 25 1.33 -8.94 1.44
CA GLY A 25 2.15 -9.99 0.82
C GLY A 25 1.46 -11.36 0.90
N LEU A 26 1.00 -11.74 2.09
CA LEU A 26 0.30 -13.01 2.32
C LEU A 26 -0.99 -13.10 1.50
N ALA A 27 -1.77 -12.02 1.41
CA ALA A 27 -2.96 -11.98 0.55
C ALA A 27 -2.60 -12.22 -0.92
N THR A 28 -1.47 -11.68 -1.39
CA THR A 28 -1.01 -11.88 -2.76
C THR A 28 -0.60 -13.34 -3.02
N VAL A 29 0.07 -13.97 -2.05
CA VAL A 29 0.40 -15.40 -2.12
C VAL A 29 -0.87 -16.25 -2.13
N ALA A 30 -1.82 -15.95 -1.24
CA ALA A 30 -3.11 -16.65 -1.18
C ALA A 30 -3.90 -16.52 -2.49
N LEU A 31 -3.91 -15.34 -3.11
CA LEU A 31 -4.51 -15.12 -4.43
C LEU A 31 -3.79 -15.93 -5.53
N GLY A 32 -2.47 -16.05 -5.46
CA GLY A 32 -1.70 -16.90 -6.39
C GLY A 32 -2.03 -18.38 -6.24
N LEU A 33 -2.13 -18.88 -5.00
CA LEU A 33 -2.54 -20.25 -4.71
C LEU A 33 -4.00 -20.50 -5.12
N LEU A 34 -4.89 -19.53 -4.89
CA LEU A 34 -6.29 -19.61 -5.32
C LEU A 34 -6.41 -19.63 -6.86
N ALA A 35 -5.61 -18.83 -7.58
CA ALA A 35 -5.56 -18.87 -9.04
C ALA A 35 -5.05 -20.22 -9.56
N PHE A 36 -4.08 -20.82 -8.85
CA PHE A 36 -3.59 -22.16 -9.14
C PHE A 36 -4.67 -23.23 -8.94
N ASP A 37 -5.40 -23.16 -7.84
CA ASP A 37 -6.52 -24.07 -7.52
C ASP A 37 -7.68 -23.93 -8.52
N LEU A 38 -8.01 -22.70 -8.93
CA LEU A 38 -9.13 -22.42 -9.85
C LEU A 38 -8.86 -22.78 -11.32
N ALA A 39 -7.65 -22.54 -11.81
CA ALA A 39 -7.37 -22.56 -13.25
C ALA A 39 -6.28 -23.55 -13.68
N GLY A 40 -5.59 -24.22 -12.75
CA GLY A 40 -4.54 -25.20 -13.08
C GLY A 40 -3.52 -24.64 -14.07
N ASP A 41 -3.44 -25.21 -15.28
CA ASP A 41 -2.58 -24.73 -16.37
C ASP A 41 -2.83 -23.27 -16.80
N GLY A 42 -4.02 -22.72 -16.53
CA GLY A 42 -4.39 -21.33 -16.77
C GLY A 42 -4.11 -20.36 -15.63
N ALA A 43 -3.51 -20.80 -14.52
CA ALA A 43 -3.28 -19.99 -13.32
C ALA A 43 -2.51 -18.70 -13.58
N SER A 44 -1.54 -18.74 -14.49
CA SER A 44 -0.75 -17.58 -14.90
C SER A 44 -1.60 -16.51 -15.60
N MET A 45 -2.62 -16.90 -16.35
CA MET A 45 -3.55 -15.96 -17.00
C MET A 45 -4.43 -15.25 -15.97
N VAL A 46 -5.00 -16.00 -15.02
CA VAL A 46 -5.84 -15.44 -13.94
C VAL A 46 -5.01 -14.54 -13.03
N LEU A 47 -3.82 -15.00 -12.62
CA LEU A 47 -2.93 -14.23 -11.78
C LEU A 47 -2.45 -12.94 -12.48
N GLY A 48 -2.14 -13.01 -13.78
CA GLY A 48 -1.79 -11.86 -14.60
C GLY A 48 -2.92 -10.83 -14.70
N ALA A 49 -4.16 -11.27 -14.86
CA ALA A 49 -5.32 -10.38 -14.86
C ALA A 49 -5.51 -9.70 -13.49
N VAL A 50 -5.40 -10.44 -12.39
CA VAL A 50 -5.50 -9.90 -11.02
C VAL A 50 -4.42 -8.84 -10.75
N PHE A 51 -3.15 -9.13 -11.09
CA PHE A 51 -2.06 -8.15 -10.94
C PHE A 51 -2.23 -6.93 -11.84
N THR A 52 -2.73 -7.12 -13.06
CA THR A 52 -3.01 -6.02 -13.97
C THR A 52 -4.09 -5.09 -13.39
N ILE A 53 -5.20 -5.65 -12.91
CA ILE A 53 -6.25 -4.88 -12.23
C ILE A 53 -5.67 -4.11 -11.04
N ARG A 54 -4.87 -4.79 -10.21
CA ARG A 54 -4.24 -4.18 -9.04
C ARG A 54 -3.33 -3.02 -9.41
N MET A 55 -2.53 -3.16 -10.46
CA MET A 55 -1.63 -2.12 -10.92
C MET A 55 -2.39 -0.90 -11.45
N VAL A 56 -3.43 -1.13 -12.27
CA VAL A 56 -4.31 -0.06 -12.78
C VAL A 56 -5.01 0.67 -11.64
N ALA A 57 -5.52 -0.07 -10.66
CA ALA A 57 -6.17 0.50 -9.48
C ALA A 57 -5.20 1.40 -8.70
N TYR A 58 -3.99 0.94 -8.39
CA TYR A 58 -3.03 1.77 -7.66
C TYR A 58 -2.59 3.01 -8.45
N VAL A 59 -2.29 2.86 -9.74
CA VAL A 59 -1.86 3.97 -10.59
C VAL A 59 -2.97 4.99 -10.76
N GLY A 60 -4.25 4.57 -10.84
CA GLY A 60 -5.39 5.47 -10.90
C GLY A 60 -5.71 6.15 -9.56
N VAL A 61 -5.51 5.46 -8.44
CA VAL A 61 -5.75 5.99 -7.09
C VAL A 61 -4.64 6.95 -6.65
N ALA A 62 -3.39 6.74 -7.08
CA ALA A 62 -2.26 7.61 -6.73
C ALA A 62 -2.48 9.11 -7.05
N PRO A 63 -2.90 9.52 -8.26
CA PRO A 63 -3.16 10.93 -8.57
C PRO A 63 -4.38 11.46 -7.82
N ILE A 64 -5.37 10.61 -7.52
CA ILE A 64 -6.52 11.01 -6.68
C ILE A 64 -6.02 11.31 -5.27
N ALA A 65 -5.34 10.37 -4.61
CA ALA A 65 -4.78 10.61 -3.28
C ALA A 65 -3.83 11.83 -3.24
N GLY A 66 -3.02 12.03 -4.28
CA GLY A 66 -2.14 13.19 -4.43
C GLY A 66 -2.87 14.51 -4.68
N ALA A 67 -3.96 14.52 -5.45
CA ALA A 67 -4.82 15.69 -5.66
C ALA A 67 -5.65 16.06 -4.43
N PHE A 68 -5.86 15.12 -3.50
CA PHE A 68 -6.41 15.37 -2.19
C PHE A 68 -5.34 15.79 -1.15
N ALA A 69 -4.05 15.63 -1.41
CA ALA A 69 -3.00 16.19 -0.53
C ALA A 69 -3.02 17.73 -0.41
N PRO A 70 -3.23 18.55 -1.47
CA PRO A 70 -3.22 20.01 -1.36
C PRO A 70 -4.36 20.59 -0.51
N GLN A 71 -5.41 19.83 -0.21
CA GLN A 71 -6.47 20.25 0.71
C GLN A 71 -6.21 19.89 2.19
N CYS A 72 -5.07 19.26 2.48
CA CYS A 72 -4.56 18.97 3.82
C CYS A 72 -3.19 19.61 4.10
N GLU A 73 -2.79 20.64 3.35
CA GLU A 73 -1.77 21.55 3.83
C GLU A 73 -2.41 22.46 4.91
N PRO A 74 -1.96 22.41 6.18
CA PRO A 74 -2.25 23.52 7.07
C PRO A 74 -1.57 24.73 6.46
N SER A 75 -2.35 25.75 6.12
CA SER A 75 -1.88 27.09 5.82
C SER A 75 -0.85 27.52 6.87
N ARG A 76 0.43 27.36 6.53
CA ARG A 76 1.56 27.93 7.27
C ARG A 76 2.35 28.85 6.33
N ALA A 77 1.61 29.61 5.53
CA ALA A 77 2.08 30.81 4.86
C ALA A 77 1.42 32.02 5.51
N ALA A 78 1.74 32.26 6.79
CA ALA A 78 1.54 33.54 7.44
C ALA A 78 2.70 33.77 8.40
N GLY A 79 3.62 34.66 8.02
CA GLY A 79 4.52 35.33 8.95
C GLY A 79 6.01 35.25 8.65
N GLY A 80 6.56 36.35 8.15
CA GLY A 80 7.96 36.72 8.22
C GLY A 80 8.67 36.69 6.86
N SER A 81 9.06 37.80 6.24
CA SER A 81 9.15 39.20 6.69
C SER A 81 9.11 40.09 5.44
#